data_AF-A0AAX2F3X5-F1
#
_entry.id   AF-A0AAX2F3X5-F1
#
_cell.length_a   1.000
_cell.length_b   1.000
_cell.length_c   1.000
_cell.angle_alpha   90.00
_cell.angle_beta   90.00
_cell.angle_gamma   90.00
#
_symmetry.space_group_name_H-M   'P 1'
#
loop_
_entity.id
_entity.type
_entity.pdbx_description
1 polymer ?
#
loop_
_entity_poly.entity_id
_entity_poly.type
_entity_poly.pdbx_seq_one_letter_code
_entity_poly.pdbx_strand_id
1 'polypeptide(L)'
;MRRCVQSVLLLFLILLSSCGDRVDYEYSSRRIFFTFHNDTHQDPILASALNSMSPGVYCIIRYSYVSGRHSFSFENNQGLRSGSPVWFDGIDLKLESWKHVGQNNGLIVGYGNLDVPAPLYAYDLQCPNCFQPNVLPLRSYELKLSGDGFAFCTNCHRKYNLNTGGNIVSGEGGKKLIRYRANCTGPTGVLGVN
;
A
#
# COMPACT_ATOMS: atom_id res chain seq x y z
N MET A 1 -24.06 9.77 -52.64
CA MET A 1 -24.19 10.64 -51.43
C MET A 1 -24.70 9.89 -50.20
N ARG A 2 -25.88 9.24 -50.23
CA ARG A 2 -26.47 8.50 -49.08
C ARG A 2 -25.57 7.44 -48.43
N ARG A 3 -24.81 6.67 -49.23
CA ARG A 3 -23.88 5.63 -48.75
C ARG A 3 -22.63 6.19 -48.06
N CYS A 4 -22.07 7.31 -48.55
CA CYS A 4 -20.95 7.99 -47.89
C CYS A 4 -21.35 8.57 -46.53
N VAL A 5 -22.56 9.13 -46.42
CA VAL A 5 -23.07 9.68 -45.16
C VAL A 5 -23.27 8.55 -44.12
N GLN A 6 -23.75 7.38 -44.53
CA GLN A 6 -23.85 6.21 -43.65
C GLN A 6 -22.49 5.70 -43.19
N SER A 7 -21.49 5.64 -44.07
CA SER A 7 -20.12 5.23 -43.71
C SER A 7 -19.45 6.20 -42.74
N VAL A 8 -19.66 7.51 -42.92
CA VAL A 8 -19.12 8.55 -42.03
C VAL A 8 -19.79 8.49 -40.64
N LEU A 9 -21.11 8.25 -40.60
CA LEU A 9 -21.86 8.12 -39.34
C LEU A 9 -21.42 6.88 -38.55
N LEU A 10 -21.17 5.76 -39.23
CA LEU A 10 -20.68 4.52 -38.61
C LEU A 10 -19.26 4.70 -38.02
N LEU A 11 -18.40 5.44 -38.73
CA LEU A 11 -17.03 5.76 -38.27
C LEU A 11 -17.05 6.66 -37.02
N PHE A 12 -17.98 7.61 -36.97
CA PHE A 12 -18.20 8.48 -35.81
C PHE A 12 -18.72 7.72 -34.58
N LEU A 13 -19.58 6.73 -34.78
CA LEU A 13 -20.11 5.86 -33.71
C LEU A 13 -19.02 4.96 -33.09
N ILE A 14 -18.06 4.49 -33.88
CA ILE A 14 -16.92 3.68 -33.40
C ILE A 14 -15.94 4.54 -32.59
N LEU A 15 -15.75 5.81 -32.96
CA LEU A 15 -14.91 6.76 -32.21
C LEU A 15 -15.50 7.11 -30.84
N LEU A 16 -16.83 7.08 -30.68
CA LEU A 16 -17.51 7.35 -29.40
C LEU A 16 -17.47 6.18 -28.41
N SER A 17 -17.13 4.96 -28.86
CA SER A 17 -17.00 3.77 -27.99
C SER A 17 -15.63 3.60 -27.33
N SER A 18 -14.65 4.48 -27.60
CA SER A 18 -13.28 4.35 -27.07
C SER A 18 -13.09 4.87 -25.63
N CYS A 19 -14.11 5.47 -25.00
CA CYS A 19 -13.97 6.00 -23.64
C CYS A 19 -14.24 4.90 -22.59
N GLY A 20 -13.48 3.82 -22.67
CA GLY A 20 -13.56 2.66 -21.78
C GLY A 20 -12.23 2.33 -21.12
N ASP A 21 -11.27 3.25 -21.11
CA ASP A 21 -9.97 2.99 -20.49
C ASP A 21 -10.08 3.16 -18.98
N ARG A 22 -10.35 2.04 -18.30
CA ARG A 22 -9.84 1.86 -16.94
C ARG A 22 -8.33 1.75 -17.05
N VAL A 23 -7.65 2.90 -17.16
CA VAL A 23 -6.21 2.97 -16.93
C VAL A 23 -6.02 2.64 -15.46
N ASP A 24 -5.77 1.37 -15.16
CA ASP A 24 -5.32 0.93 -13.85
C ASP A 24 -3.90 1.46 -13.67
N TYR A 25 -3.79 2.69 -13.15
CA TYR A 25 -2.50 3.27 -12.82
C TYR A 25 -1.78 2.35 -11.83
N GLU A 26 -0.50 2.10 -12.12
CA GLU A 26 0.35 1.25 -11.29
C GLU A 26 0.51 1.80 -9.86
N TYR A 27 0.31 3.11 -9.69
CA TYR A 27 0.38 3.81 -8.42
C TYR A 27 -0.92 4.58 -8.14
N SER A 28 -1.23 4.76 -6.86
CA SER A 28 -2.34 5.59 -6.39
C SER A 28 -2.28 7.01 -6.97
N SER A 29 -3.42 7.56 -7.40
CA SER A 29 -3.54 8.99 -7.68
C SER A 29 -3.53 9.84 -6.41
N ARG A 30 -3.91 9.24 -5.27
CA ARG A 30 -3.80 9.85 -3.95
C ARG A 30 -2.37 9.69 -3.47
N ARG A 31 -1.60 10.77 -3.55
CA ARG A 31 -0.25 10.82 -3.00
C ARG A 31 -0.29 10.87 -1.48
N ILE A 32 0.54 10.06 -0.86
CA ILE A 32 0.92 10.22 0.54
C ILE A 32 2.35 10.77 0.56
N PHE A 33 2.81 11.28 1.70
CA PHE A 33 4.18 11.77 1.86
C PHE A 33 4.70 11.29 3.21
N PHE A 34 4.67 9.97 3.40
CA PHE A 34 5.07 9.37 4.66
C PHE A 34 6.57 9.23 4.70
N THR A 35 7.18 9.80 5.74
CA THR A 35 8.61 9.65 6.03
C THR A 35 8.75 9.11 7.44
N PHE A 36 9.55 8.06 7.60
CA PHE A 36 9.85 7.47 8.89
C PHE A 36 11.36 7.34 9.09
N HIS A 37 11.82 7.86 10.21
CA HIS A 37 13.23 7.89 10.60
C HIS A 37 13.56 6.66 11.46
N ASN A 38 13.81 5.51 10.82
CA ASN A 38 14.20 4.32 11.58
C ASN A 38 15.63 4.42 12.14
N ASP A 39 16.39 5.44 11.73
CA ASP A 39 17.68 5.81 12.30
C ASP A 39 17.55 6.38 13.72
N THR A 40 16.42 6.98 14.08
CA THR A 40 16.16 7.42 15.47
C THR A 40 15.41 6.35 16.27
N HIS A 41 14.42 5.69 15.67
CA HIS A 41 13.59 4.69 16.36
C HIS A 41 14.28 3.34 16.53
N GLN A 42 15.17 2.97 15.61
CA GLN A 42 15.89 1.69 15.61
C GLN A 42 14.96 0.47 15.75
N ASP A 43 13.79 0.52 15.11
CA ASP A 43 12.80 -0.55 15.19
C ASP A 43 13.26 -1.77 14.37
N PRO A 44 13.48 -2.93 15.00
CA PRO A 44 14.01 -4.11 14.32
C PRO A 44 12.97 -4.79 13.42
N ILE A 45 11.68 -4.59 13.68
CA ILE A 45 10.60 -5.21 12.90
C ILE A 45 10.48 -4.51 11.55
N LEU A 46 10.48 -3.17 11.56
CA LEU A 46 10.55 -2.40 10.32
C LEU A 46 11.87 -2.67 9.58
N ALA A 47 13.00 -2.69 10.31
CA ALA A 47 14.31 -2.97 9.71
C ALA A 47 14.35 -4.31 8.97
N SER A 48 13.65 -5.33 9.48
CA SER A 48 13.55 -6.64 8.82
C SER A 48 12.93 -6.57 7.42
N ALA A 49 11.96 -5.69 7.21
CA ALA A 49 11.30 -5.50 5.91
C ALA A 49 12.05 -4.51 4.98
N LEU A 50 12.88 -3.63 5.55
CA LEU A 50 13.70 -2.66 4.81
C LEU A 50 15.10 -3.21 4.44
N ASN A 51 15.34 -4.51 4.66
CA ASN A 51 16.57 -5.18 4.27
C ASN A 51 16.44 -5.85 2.89
N SER A 52 17.06 -5.27 1.86
CA SER A 52 17.08 -5.82 0.51
C SER A 52 17.74 -7.19 0.39
N MET A 53 18.57 -7.58 1.37
CA MET A 53 19.20 -8.90 1.44
C MET A 53 18.27 -9.98 2.02
N SER A 54 17.11 -9.60 2.54
CA SER A 54 16.08 -10.49 3.07
C SER A 54 14.71 -10.21 2.43
N PRO A 55 14.59 -10.35 1.08
CA PRO A 55 13.35 -10.07 0.38
C PRO A 55 12.24 -11.06 0.76
N GLY A 56 10.98 -10.66 0.58
CA GLY A 56 9.80 -11.43 0.97
C GLY A 56 9.32 -11.20 2.40
N VAL A 57 10.05 -10.40 3.18
CA VAL A 57 9.62 -9.92 4.49
C VAL A 57 8.86 -8.60 4.31
N TYR A 58 7.62 -8.57 4.81
CA TYR A 58 6.76 -7.40 4.75
C TYR A 58 6.37 -6.97 6.16
N CYS A 59 6.35 -5.66 6.39
CA CYS A 59 5.96 -5.03 7.65
C CYS A 59 4.71 -4.17 7.44
N ILE A 60 3.72 -4.36 8.31
CA ILE A 60 2.61 -3.43 8.47
C ILE A 60 3.07 -2.29 9.37
N ILE A 61 2.85 -1.06 8.93
CA ILE A 61 3.01 0.16 9.73
C ILE A 61 1.61 0.67 10.05
N ARG A 62 1.30 0.86 11.34
CA ARG A 62 0.06 1.51 11.79
C ARG A 62 0.35 2.75 12.60
N TYR A 63 -0.46 3.78 12.42
CA TYR A 63 -0.50 4.92 13.34
C TYR A 63 -1.68 4.79 14.32
N SER A 64 -1.46 5.21 15.57
CA SER A 64 -2.50 5.33 16.58
C SER A 64 -2.24 6.49 17.54
N TYR A 65 -3.32 7.04 18.10
CA TYR A 65 -3.27 8.01 19.18
C TYR A 65 -3.73 7.34 20.48
N VAL A 66 -2.78 7.04 21.36
CA VAL A 66 -3.02 6.26 22.59
C VAL A 66 -2.48 7.05 23.77
N SER A 67 -3.27 7.12 24.85
CA SER A 67 -2.88 7.80 26.09
C SER A 67 -2.42 9.26 25.87
N GLY A 68 -3.07 9.99 24.95
CA GLY A 68 -2.75 11.39 24.65
C GLY A 68 -1.48 11.59 23.83
N ARG A 69 -0.94 10.55 23.19
CA ARG A 69 0.31 10.60 22.43
C ARG A 69 0.19 9.86 21.11
N HIS A 70 0.85 10.39 20.08
CA HIS A 70 1.00 9.72 18.78
C HIS A 70 2.00 8.57 18.89
N SER A 71 1.68 7.44 18.24
CA SER A 71 2.54 6.27 18.19
C SER A 71 2.38 5.50 16.90
N PHE A 72 3.46 4.81 16.52
CA PHE A 72 3.43 3.76 15.50
C PHE A 72 3.40 2.38 16.14
N SER A 73 2.96 1.39 15.37
CA SER A 73 3.20 -0.02 15.65
C SER A 73 3.58 -0.75 14.37
N PHE A 74 4.46 -1.73 14.54
CA PHE A 74 5.00 -2.53 13.44
C PHE A 74 4.74 -4.02 13.69
N GLU A 75 4.34 -4.71 12.63
CA GLU A 75 4.08 -6.15 12.63
C GLU A 75 4.53 -6.72 11.30
N ASN A 76 5.42 -7.71 11.30
CA ASN A 76 5.85 -8.35 10.06
C ASN A 76 5.02 -9.60 9.73
N ASN A 77 5.14 -10.07 8.48
CA ASN A 77 4.45 -11.26 7.98
C ASN A 77 4.92 -12.58 8.62
N GLN A 78 5.95 -12.55 9.48
CA GLN A 78 6.42 -13.69 10.26
C GLN A 78 5.81 -13.73 11.67
N GLY A 79 4.92 -12.78 12.00
CA GLY A 79 4.25 -12.69 13.30
C GLY A 79 5.06 -11.95 14.36
N LEU A 80 6.21 -11.37 14.02
CA LEU A 80 6.98 -10.53 14.92
C LEU A 80 6.36 -9.13 15.01
N ARG A 81 6.42 -8.53 16.20
CA ARG A 81 5.82 -7.22 16.50
C ARG A 81 6.76 -6.41 17.38
N SER A 82 6.72 -5.09 17.21
CA SER A 82 7.50 -4.19 18.07
C SER A 82 6.98 -4.24 19.50
N GLY A 83 7.90 -4.12 20.46
CA GLY A 83 7.56 -4.05 21.88
C GLY A 83 7.08 -2.65 22.25
N SER A 84 5.90 -2.55 22.89
CA SER A 84 5.22 -1.28 23.23
C SER A 84 4.93 -0.36 22.02
N PRO A 85 4.05 0.64 22.15
CA PRO A 85 3.88 1.62 21.07
C PRO A 85 5.20 2.34 20.81
N VAL A 86 5.58 2.46 19.54
CA VAL A 86 6.75 3.23 19.12
C VAL A 86 6.34 4.70 19.15
N TRP A 87 6.68 5.40 20.23
CA TRP A 87 6.24 6.77 20.47
C TRP A 87 6.89 7.75 19.50
N PHE A 88 6.12 8.73 19.04
CA PHE A 88 6.64 9.78 18.17
C PHE A 88 7.76 10.54 18.85
N ASP A 89 8.83 10.79 18.10
CA ASP A 89 9.92 11.68 18.49
C ASP A 89 9.69 13.12 17.97
N GLY A 90 10.68 13.99 18.16
CA GLY A 90 10.61 15.37 17.69
C GLY A 90 10.56 15.50 16.16
N ILE A 91 11.11 14.54 15.41
CA ILE A 91 11.10 14.52 13.96
C ILE A 91 9.70 14.14 13.46
N ASP A 92 9.09 13.10 14.03
CA ASP A 92 7.74 12.66 13.66
C ASP A 92 6.69 13.75 13.87
N LEU A 93 6.81 14.47 15.00
CA LEU A 93 5.93 15.60 15.31
C LEU A 93 6.12 16.75 14.32
N LYS A 94 7.37 17.07 13.98
CA LYS A 94 7.70 18.14 13.03
C LYS A 94 7.22 17.84 11.61
N LEU A 95 7.31 16.59 11.17
CA LEU A 95 6.86 16.13 9.85
C LEU A 95 5.35 15.87 9.80
N GLU A 96 4.66 15.98 10.93
CA GLU A 96 3.25 15.63 11.08
C GLU A 96 2.93 14.22 10.57
N SER A 97 3.81 13.25 10.83
CA SER A 97 3.83 11.94 10.16
C SER A 97 2.49 11.19 10.23
N TRP A 98 1.69 11.43 11.28
CA TRP A 98 0.35 10.84 11.45
C TRP A 98 -0.64 11.19 10.32
N LYS A 99 -0.45 12.31 9.62
CA LYS A 99 -1.34 12.75 8.52
C LYS A 99 -1.08 12.00 7.21
N HIS A 100 0.04 11.28 7.12
CA HIS A 100 0.56 10.75 5.87
C HIS A 100 0.53 9.21 5.80
N VAL A 101 0.02 8.53 6.83
CA VAL A 101 0.02 7.06 6.92
C VAL A 101 -1.15 6.46 6.14
N GLY A 102 -0.97 6.23 4.83
CA GLY A 102 -1.91 5.47 4.00
C GLY A 102 -3.39 5.85 4.17
N GLN A 103 -4.29 4.97 3.78
CA GLN A 103 -5.70 5.11 4.09
C GLN A 103 -5.99 4.50 5.46
N ASN A 104 -6.76 5.24 6.26
CA ASN A 104 -7.17 4.79 7.58
C ASN A 104 -5.98 4.31 8.43
N ASN A 105 -4.87 5.05 8.35
CA ASN A 105 -3.69 4.96 9.21
C ASN A 105 -2.85 3.68 9.07
N GLY A 106 -2.81 3.07 7.88
CA GLY A 106 -2.08 1.81 7.67
C GLY A 106 -1.35 1.70 6.32
N LEU A 107 -0.13 1.18 6.37
CA LEU A 107 0.71 0.83 5.22
C LEU A 107 1.28 -0.58 5.36
N ILE A 108 1.66 -1.18 4.24
CA ILE A 108 2.46 -2.41 4.17
C ILE A 108 3.72 -2.08 3.36
N VAL A 109 4.91 -2.39 3.87
CA VAL A 109 6.18 -2.16 3.16
C VAL A 109 7.06 -3.41 3.17
N GLY A 110 7.86 -3.62 2.13
CA GLY A 110 8.82 -4.72 2.07
C GLY A 110 9.41 -4.92 0.69
N TYR A 111 10.56 -5.60 0.63
CA TYR A 111 11.19 -5.96 -0.63
C TYR A 111 10.53 -7.18 -1.27
N GLY A 112 10.19 -7.10 -2.57
CA GLY A 112 9.74 -8.24 -3.36
C GLY A 112 10.83 -9.27 -3.59
N ASN A 113 10.48 -10.55 -3.70
CA ASN A 113 11.44 -11.65 -3.85
C ASN A 113 11.49 -12.29 -5.24
N LEU A 114 10.83 -11.70 -6.25
CA LEU A 114 10.73 -12.27 -7.60
C LEU A 114 11.50 -11.50 -8.67
N ASP A 115 11.84 -10.23 -8.43
CA ASP A 115 12.55 -9.37 -9.37
C ASP A 115 14.01 -9.15 -8.91
N VAL A 116 14.92 -8.94 -9.86
CA VAL A 116 16.34 -8.64 -9.59
C VAL A 116 16.75 -7.35 -10.32
N PRO A 117 17.15 -6.27 -9.62
CA PRO A 117 17.22 -6.15 -8.16
C PRO A 117 15.84 -6.16 -7.50
N ALA A 118 15.77 -6.62 -6.25
CA ALA A 118 14.53 -6.67 -5.48
C ALA A 118 13.93 -5.25 -5.31
N PRO A 119 12.71 -4.99 -5.80
CA PRO A 119 12.05 -3.70 -5.63
C PRO A 119 11.49 -3.56 -4.23
N LEU A 120 11.59 -2.36 -3.65
CA LEU A 120 10.88 -1.99 -2.44
C LEU A 120 9.43 -1.64 -2.78
N TYR A 121 8.49 -2.41 -2.26
CA TYR A 121 7.07 -2.15 -2.41
C TYR A 121 6.49 -1.46 -1.19
N ALA A 122 5.55 -0.55 -1.42
CA ALA A 122 4.66 0.00 -0.41
C ALA A 122 3.22 -0.06 -0.88
N TYR A 123 2.34 -0.58 -0.03
CA TYR A 123 0.92 -0.74 -0.30
C TYR A 123 0.08 -0.09 0.80
N ASP A 124 -1.14 0.26 0.46
CA ASP A 124 -2.16 0.58 1.44
C ASP A 124 -2.56 -0.67 2.25
N LEU A 125 -2.79 -0.52 3.56
CA LEU A 125 -3.24 -1.62 4.40
C LEU A 125 -4.72 -1.96 4.17
N GLN A 126 -5.53 -1.01 3.68
CA GLN A 126 -6.95 -1.23 3.44
C GLN A 126 -7.18 -1.99 2.13
N CYS A 127 -8.10 -2.96 2.16
CA CYS A 127 -8.53 -3.65 0.96
C CYS A 127 -9.20 -2.68 -0.03
N PRO A 128 -8.68 -2.48 -1.25
CA PRO A 128 -9.21 -1.49 -2.20
C PRO A 128 -10.57 -1.86 -2.80
N ASN A 129 -10.98 -3.13 -2.65
CA ASN A 129 -12.26 -3.64 -3.09
C ASN A 129 -13.36 -3.54 -2.01
N CYS A 130 -12.99 -3.28 -0.74
CA CYS A 130 -13.94 -3.18 0.37
C CYS A 130 -13.97 -1.77 1.00
N PHE A 131 -12.79 -1.16 1.15
CA PHE A 131 -12.65 0.11 1.84
C PHE A 131 -13.14 1.28 0.99
N GLN A 132 -13.97 2.12 1.61
CA GLN A 132 -14.53 3.32 1.00
C GLN A 132 -14.28 4.51 1.94
N PRO A 133 -13.35 5.42 1.61
CA PRO A 133 -12.94 6.50 2.52
C PRO A 133 -14.05 7.54 2.77
N ASN A 134 -15.05 7.62 1.89
CA ASN A 134 -16.05 8.69 1.89
C ASN A 134 -17.44 8.21 2.37
N VAL A 135 -17.51 7.02 2.97
CA VAL A 135 -18.79 6.45 3.46
C VAL A 135 -18.78 6.43 4.99
N LEU A 136 -19.86 6.95 5.58
CA LEU A 136 -20.07 7.00 7.02
C LEU A 136 -21.11 5.95 7.46
N PRO A 137 -20.89 5.22 8.57
CA PRO A 137 -19.68 5.23 9.39
C PRO A 137 -18.48 4.63 8.65
N LEU A 138 -17.30 5.19 8.87
CA LEU A 138 -16.06 4.69 8.26
C LEU A 138 -15.78 3.29 8.79
N ARG A 139 -15.63 2.30 7.89
CA ARG A 139 -15.36 0.90 8.23
C ARG A 139 -13.96 0.50 7.78
N SER A 140 -13.18 -0.06 8.70
CA SER A 140 -11.86 -0.60 8.42
C SER A 140 -11.95 -1.98 7.77
N TYR A 141 -11.18 -2.18 6.71
CA TYR A 141 -11.00 -3.47 6.02
C TYR A 141 -9.51 -3.76 5.84
N GLU A 142 -8.77 -3.76 6.95
CA GLU A 142 -7.34 -4.06 6.97
C GLU A 142 -7.05 -5.45 6.41
N LEU A 143 -6.04 -5.51 5.55
CA LEU A 143 -5.48 -6.75 5.06
C LEU A 143 -4.71 -7.45 6.17
N LYS A 144 -4.74 -8.79 6.14
CA LYS A 144 -3.89 -9.65 6.96
C LYS A 144 -2.76 -10.18 6.12
N LEU A 145 -1.58 -10.35 6.72
CA LEU A 145 -0.42 -10.90 6.04
C LEU A 145 -0.28 -12.39 6.34
N SER A 146 0.25 -13.12 5.37
CA SER A 146 0.71 -14.49 5.53
C SER A 146 2.22 -14.58 5.30
N GLY A 147 2.88 -15.55 5.95
CA GLY A 147 4.34 -15.69 5.94
C GLY A 147 4.97 -15.93 4.56
N ASP A 148 4.17 -16.40 3.60
CA ASP A 148 4.53 -16.59 2.19
C ASP A 148 4.50 -15.29 1.36
N GLY A 149 4.31 -14.12 1.99
CA GLY A 149 4.38 -12.81 1.32
C GLY A 149 3.10 -12.45 0.56
N PHE A 150 1.95 -12.88 1.09
CA PHE A 150 0.66 -12.45 0.57
C PHE A 150 -0.11 -11.63 1.58
N ALA A 151 -0.98 -10.77 1.07
CA ALA A 151 -2.00 -10.08 1.83
C ALA A 151 -3.37 -10.68 1.51
N PHE A 152 -4.27 -10.79 2.49
CA PHE A 152 -5.63 -11.27 2.26
C PHE A 152 -6.66 -10.42 2.99
N CYS A 153 -7.80 -10.22 2.35
CA CYS A 153 -8.94 -9.52 2.95
C CYS A 153 -9.89 -10.53 3.59
N THR A 154 -10.20 -10.36 4.88
CA THR A 154 -11.15 -11.25 5.58
C THR A 154 -12.59 -11.04 5.16
N ASN A 155 -12.93 -9.89 4.56
CA ASN A 155 -14.29 -9.55 4.14
C ASN A 155 -14.65 -10.07 2.74
N CYS A 156 -13.76 -9.90 1.76
CA CYS A 156 -14.02 -10.32 0.38
C CYS A 156 -13.20 -11.53 -0.07
N HIS A 157 -12.39 -12.09 0.84
CA HIS A 157 -11.58 -13.29 0.64
C HIS A 157 -10.55 -13.22 -0.51
N ARG A 158 -10.33 -12.04 -1.10
CA ARG A 158 -9.25 -11.83 -2.09
C ARG A 158 -7.88 -11.98 -1.44
N LYS A 159 -7.00 -12.74 -2.09
CA LYS A 159 -5.57 -12.88 -1.77
C LYS A 159 -4.75 -12.13 -2.81
N TYR A 160 -3.79 -11.33 -2.35
CA TYR A 160 -2.93 -10.48 -3.16
C TYR A 160 -1.47 -10.89 -2.98
N ASN A 161 -0.70 -10.96 -4.06
CA ASN A 161 0.72 -11.26 -3.99
C ASN A 161 1.53 -9.98 -3.82
N LEU A 162 2.20 -9.83 -2.67
CA LEU A 162 3.00 -8.65 -2.38
C LEU A 162 4.31 -8.63 -3.17
N ASN A 163 4.79 -9.80 -3.61
CA ASN A 163 6.05 -9.97 -4.34
C ASN A 163 5.95 -9.60 -5.82
N THR A 164 4.75 -9.45 -6.37
CA THR A 164 4.49 -9.13 -7.78
C THR A 164 3.62 -7.88 -7.94
N GLY A 165 3.88 -6.85 -7.13
CA GLY A 165 3.20 -5.55 -7.27
C GLY A 165 1.73 -5.55 -6.81
N GLY A 166 1.28 -6.53 -6.01
CA GLY A 166 -0.04 -6.50 -5.36
C GLY A 166 -1.21 -6.98 -6.22
N ASN A 167 -0.97 -7.86 -7.22
CA ASN A 167 -2.05 -8.45 -8.00
C ASN A 167 -2.87 -9.49 -7.21
N ILE A 168 -4.14 -9.65 -7.58
CA ILE A 168 -5.01 -10.70 -7.05
C ILE A 168 -4.52 -12.05 -7.58
N VAL A 169 -4.39 -13.03 -6.69
CA VAL A 169 -4.01 -14.43 -7.00
C VAL A 169 -5.09 -15.45 -6.60
N SER A 170 -6.06 -15.04 -5.79
CA SER A 170 -7.22 -15.86 -5.43
C SER A 170 -8.39 -14.97 -5.00
N GLY A 171 -9.61 -15.49 -5.16
CA GLY A 171 -10.87 -14.77 -4.99
C GLY A 171 -11.36 -14.12 -6.29
N GLU A 172 -12.42 -13.33 -6.19
CA GLU A 172 -12.99 -12.61 -7.32
C GLU A 172 -12.03 -11.58 -7.93
N GLY A 173 -12.19 -11.30 -9.22
CA GLY A 173 -11.51 -10.18 -9.88
C GLY A 173 -11.87 -8.83 -9.24
N GLY A 174 -11.03 -7.82 -9.48
CA GLY A 174 -11.21 -6.49 -8.90
C GLY A 174 -9.95 -5.64 -8.98
N LYS A 175 -9.91 -4.59 -8.17
CA LYS A 175 -8.76 -3.69 -8.07
C LYS A 175 -7.57 -4.42 -7.45
N LYS A 176 -6.38 -4.24 -8.02
CA LYS A 176 -5.11 -4.60 -7.38
C LYS A 176 -4.90 -3.74 -6.13
N LEU A 177 -3.93 -4.11 -5.29
CA LEU A 177 -3.56 -3.28 -4.14
C LEU A 177 -3.16 -1.87 -4.57
N ILE A 178 -3.55 -0.90 -3.77
CA ILE A 178 -3.12 0.49 -3.96
C ILE A 178 -1.64 0.56 -3.60
N ARG A 179 -0.83 0.92 -4.58
CA ARG A 179 0.63 0.99 -4.45
C ARG A 179 1.11 2.43 -4.35
N TYR A 180 2.10 2.63 -3.51
CA TYR A 180 2.84 3.87 -3.36
C TYR A 180 4.29 3.66 -3.81
N ARG A 181 4.97 4.72 -4.24
CA ARG A 181 6.41 4.71 -4.51
C ARG A 181 7.13 4.67 -3.18
N ALA A 182 8.15 3.84 -3.04
CA ALA A 182 8.90 3.74 -1.81
C ALA A 182 10.41 3.73 -2.07
N ASN A 183 11.15 4.28 -1.12
CA ASN A 183 12.60 4.25 -1.08
C ASN A 183 13.06 4.17 0.38
N CYS A 184 14.20 3.54 0.63
CA CYS A 184 14.84 3.56 1.94
C CYS A 184 16.35 3.77 1.83
N THR A 185 16.96 4.38 2.84
CA THR A 185 18.43 4.53 2.90
C THR A 185 19.13 3.36 3.61
N GLY A 186 18.37 2.36 4.07
CA GLY A 186 18.85 1.13 4.69
C GLY A 186 17.86 0.56 5.72
N PRO A 187 18.13 -0.61 6.31
CA PRO A 187 17.27 -1.23 7.33
C PRO A 187 16.98 -0.32 8.53
N THR A 188 18.00 0.36 9.03
CA THR A 188 17.92 1.33 10.13
C THR A 188 18.06 2.77 9.63
N GLY A 189 17.67 3.02 8.37
CA GLY A 189 17.74 4.33 7.73
C GLY A 189 16.39 5.04 7.71
N VAL A 190 16.21 5.91 6.73
CA VAL A 190 14.97 6.66 6.50
C VAL A 190 14.14 5.94 5.45
N LEU A 191 12.87 5.68 5.74
CA LEU A 191 11.86 5.19 4.80
C LEU A 191 11.05 6.38 4.27
N GLY A 192 10.96 6.51 2.95
CA GLY A 192 10.06 7.45 2.27
C GLY A 192 9.01 6.71 1.45
N VAL A 193 7.75 7.16 1.50
CA VAL A 193 6.62 6.59 0.74
C VAL A 193 5.76 7.71 0.14
N ASN A 194 5.55 7.67 -1.20
CA ASN A 194 4.96 8.75 -2.01
C ASN A 194 3.91 8.30 -3.06
#